data_AF-A0A4R4BQ85-F1
#
_entry.id   AF-A0A4R4BQ85-F1
#
_cell.length_a   1.000
_cell.length_b   1.000
_cell.length_c   1.000
_cell.angle_alpha   90.00
_cell.angle_beta   90.00
_cell.angle_gamma   90.00
#
_symmetry.space_group_name_H-M   'P 1'
#
loop_
_entity.id
_entity.type
_entity.pdbx_description
1 polymer ?
#
loop_
_entity_poly.entity_id
_entity_poly.type
_entity_poly.pdbx_seq_one_letter_code
_entity_poly.pdbx_strand_id
1 'polypeptide(L)'
;MDEIQSRIRGIVSILEKEQPEVVTEFIRWLYAHFEDPVPQWVDEIRTLKEVPTMLATAIKKKEQEWFKEGLMEGLMEGRIEGRNEGMALGEEKNRRETARRMKQELVSIDIIMRVTGLSREEIEEL
;
A
#
# COMPACT_ATOMS: atom_id res chain seq x y z
N MET A 1 23.32 -42.91 11.41
CA MET A 1 22.87 -42.22 10.18
C MET A 1 21.42 -41.75 10.31
N ASP A 2 20.50 -42.60 10.79
CA ASP A 2 19.06 -42.27 10.90
C ASP A 2 18.69 -41.14 11.88
N GLU A 3 19.45 -40.97 12.97
CA GLU A 3 19.14 -39.93 13.96
C GLU A 3 19.33 -38.52 13.40
N ILE A 4 20.37 -38.30 12.60
CA ILE A 4 20.68 -37.00 11.97
C ILE A 4 19.60 -36.65 10.94
N GLN A 5 19.23 -37.62 10.09
CA GLN A 5 18.15 -37.46 9.11
C GLN A 5 16.81 -37.15 9.80
N SER A 6 16.48 -37.83 10.89
CA SER A 6 15.26 -37.59 11.66
C SER A 6 15.23 -36.18 12.27
N ARG A 7 16.34 -35.76 12.89
CA ARG A 7 16.48 -34.42 13.47
C ARG A 7 16.37 -33.32 12.40
N ILE A 8 17.02 -33.50 11.25
CA ILE A 8 16.98 -32.53 10.16
C ILE A 8 15.58 -32.45 9.55
N ARG A 9 14.89 -33.57 9.35
CA ARG A 9 13.48 -33.57 8.93
C ARG A 9 12.59 -32.84 9.95
N GLY A 10 12.84 -33.03 11.24
CA GLY A 10 12.16 -32.30 12.32
C GLY A 10 12.40 -30.79 12.23
N ILE A 11 13.64 -30.35 12.05
CA ILE A 11 14.00 -28.94 11.88
C ILE A 11 13.31 -28.34 10.66
N VAL A 12 13.37 -29.01 9.50
CA VAL A 12 12.69 -28.53 8.29
C VAL A 12 11.19 -28.40 8.52
N SER A 13 10.56 -29.36 9.22
CA SER A 13 9.13 -29.28 9.53
C SER A 13 8.76 -28.13 10.47
N ILE A 14 9.64 -27.76 11.40
CA ILE A 14 9.45 -26.60 12.28
C ILE A 14 9.65 -25.30 11.49
N LEU A 15 10.73 -25.21 10.71
CA LEU A 15 11.01 -24.04 9.88
C LEU A 15 9.89 -23.77 8.89
N GLU A 16 9.27 -24.79 8.29
CA GLU A 16 8.10 -24.58 7.43
C GLU A 16 6.90 -23.95 8.14
N LYS A 17 6.68 -24.28 9.41
CA LYS A 17 5.52 -23.79 10.17
C LYS A 17 5.76 -22.39 10.70
N GLU A 18 6.97 -22.14 11.17
CA GLU A 18 7.30 -20.93 11.92
C GLU A 18 8.00 -19.87 11.05
N GLN A 19 8.90 -20.29 10.14
CA GLN A 19 9.76 -19.40 9.35
C GLN A 19 10.04 -19.99 7.95
N PRO A 20 9.01 -20.10 7.08
CA PRO A 20 9.14 -20.73 5.77
C PRO A 20 10.23 -20.07 4.91
N GLU A 21 10.43 -18.76 5.05
CA GLU A 21 11.47 -18.00 4.34
C GLU A 21 12.90 -18.48 4.63
N VAL A 22 13.15 -19.10 5.78
CA VAL A 22 14.48 -19.60 6.18
C VAL A 22 14.77 -20.98 5.61
N VAL A 23 13.73 -21.71 5.17
CA VAL A 23 13.87 -23.09 4.67
C VAL A 23 14.83 -23.17 3.48
N THR A 24 14.78 -22.20 2.56
CA THR A 24 15.67 -22.17 1.38
C THR A 24 17.14 -21.98 1.77
N GLU A 25 17.43 -21.05 2.68
CA GLU A 25 18.79 -20.81 3.15
C GLU A 25 19.31 -21.99 3.98
N PHE A 26 18.43 -22.62 4.76
CA PHE A 26 18.75 -23.82 5.51
C PHE A 26 19.07 -25.01 4.59
N ILE A 27 18.28 -25.24 3.53
CA ILE A 27 18.57 -26.28 2.54
C ILE A 27 19.89 -25.99 1.82
N ARG A 28 20.12 -24.72 1.44
CA ARG A 28 21.38 -24.32 0.79
C ARG A 28 22.60 -24.57 1.66
N TRP A 29 22.52 -24.20 2.94
CA TRP A 29 23.54 -24.50 3.94
C TRP A 29 23.73 -26.01 4.12
N LEU A 30 22.63 -26.77 4.17
CA LEU A 30 22.65 -28.22 4.33
C LEU A 30 23.39 -28.91 3.19
N TYR A 31 23.15 -28.49 1.94
CA TYR A 31 23.89 -28.99 0.77
C TYR A 31 25.36 -28.61 0.80
N ALA A 32 25.69 -27.38 1.22
CA ALA A 32 27.08 -26.93 1.32
C ALA A 32 27.85 -27.62 2.45
N HIS A 33 27.15 -28.16 3.46
CA HIS A 33 27.76 -28.85 4.59
C HIS A 33 28.23 -30.27 4.27
N PHE A 34 27.59 -30.96 3.32
CA PHE A 34 28.02 -32.27 2.87
C PHE A 34 29.04 -32.15 1.73
N GLU A 35 30.15 -32.87 1.84
CA GLU A 35 31.12 -33.00 0.74
C GLU A 35 30.53 -33.88 -0.38
N ASP A 36 30.96 -33.65 -1.62
CA ASP A 36 30.52 -34.46 -2.77
C ASP A 36 31.00 -35.91 -2.64
N PRO A 37 30.12 -36.92 -2.78
CA PRO A 37 28.71 -36.82 -3.15
C PRO A 37 27.77 -36.58 -1.97
N VAL A 38 26.83 -35.64 -2.15
CA VAL A 38 25.76 -35.36 -1.18
C VAL A 38 24.89 -36.60 -0.95
N PRO A 39 24.52 -36.93 0.32
CA PRO A 39 23.65 -38.08 0.61
C PRO A 39 22.26 -37.99 -0.06
N GLN A 40 21.75 -39.09 -0.60
CA GLN A 40 20.44 -39.13 -1.29
C GLN A 40 19.27 -38.57 -0.48
N TRP A 41 19.22 -38.81 0.83
CA TRP A 41 18.14 -38.32 1.68
C TRP A 41 18.13 -36.78 1.81
N VAL A 42 19.28 -36.11 1.59
CA VAL A 42 19.36 -34.65 1.51
C VAL A 42 18.72 -34.18 0.21
N ASP A 43 18.89 -34.94 -0.87
CA ASP A 43 18.28 -34.66 -2.18
C ASP A 43 16.76 -34.82 -2.19
N GLU A 44 16.26 -35.78 -1.42
CA GLU A 44 14.83 -35.95 -1.15
C GLU A 44 14.22 -34.74 -0.42
N ILE A 45 14.97 -34.10 0.50
CA ILE A 45 14.47 -32.95 1.27
C ILE A 45 14.26 -31.72 0.37
N ARG A 46 15.13 -31.55 -0.64
CA ARG A 46 15.02 -30.47 -1.62
C ARG A 46 13.79 -30.64 -2.52
N THR A 47 13.66 -31.82 -3.10
CA THR A 47 12.62 -32.15 -4.08
C THR A 47 11.21 -32.14 -3.48
N LEU A 48 11.05 -32.49 -2.21
CA LEU A 48 9.76 -32.48 -1.53
C LEU A 48 9.17 -31.07 -1.31
N LYS A 49 9.95 -29.98 -1.39
CA LYS A 49 9.56 -28.68 -0.77
C LYS A 49 9.86 -27.39 -1.54
N GLU A 50 10.60 -27.40 -2.63
CA GLU A 50 11.03 -26.14 -3.28
C GLU A 50 9.91 -25.33 -3.98
N VAL A 51 8.76 -25.90 -4.33
CA VAL A 51 7.82 -25.20 -5.24
C VAL A 51 6.55 -24.66 -4.57
N PRO A 52 5.75 -25.43 -3.80
CA PRO A 52 4.41 -24.96 -3.42
C PRO A 52 4.40 -23.98 -2.24
N THR A 53 5.13 -24.28 -1.16
CA THR A 53 5.06 -23.50 0.09
C THR A 53 5.82 -22.17 -0.02
N MET A 54 6.99 -22.19 -0.66
CA MET A 54 7.81 -20.99 -0.87
C MET A 54 7.15 -20.02 -1.86
N LEU A 55 6.57 -20.55 -2.95
CA LEU A 55 5.82 -19.74 -3.92
C LEU A 55 4.56 -19.14 -3.27
N ALA A 56 3.80 -19.93 -2.51
CA ALA A 56 2.64 -19.42 -1.79
C ALA A 56 3.01 -18.29 -0.81
N THR A 57 4.14 -18.42 -0.11
CA THR A 57 4.64 -17.39 0.80
C THR A 57 5.07 -16.13 0.04
N ALA A 58 5.78 -16.28 -1.08
CA ALA A 58 6.20 -15.17 -1.92
C ALA A 58 4.99 -14.42 -2.52
N ILE A 59 3.98 -15.15 -3.00
CA ILE A 59 2.72 -14.59 -3.49
C ILE A 59 2.01 -13.82 -2.37
N LYS A 60 1.84 -14.44 -1.20
CA LYS A 60 1.18 -13.80 -0.06
C LYS A 60 1.89 -12.51 0.37
N LYS A 61 3.22 -12.50 0.37
CA LYS A 61 4.00 -11.29 0.65
C LYS A 61 3.75 -10.21 -0.41
N LYS A 62 3.74 -10.59 -1.69
CA LYS A 62 3.45 -9.68 -2.79
C LYS A 62 2.03 -9.10 -2.73
N GLU A 63 1.04 -9.91 -2.39
CA GLU A 63 -0.33 -9.45 -2.17
C GLU A 63 -0.41 -8.42 -1.03
N GLN A 64 0.33 -8.64 0.06
CA GLN A 64 0.41 -7.69 1.16
C GLN A 64 1.10 -6.38 0.77
N GLU A 65 2.18 -6.45 -0.02
CA GLU A 65 2.86 -5.28 -0.56
C GLU A 65 1.91 -4.47 -1.44
N TRP A 66 1.26 -5.11 -2.43
CA TRP A 66 0.30 -4.46 -3.31
C TRP A 66 -0.90 -3.88 -2.57
N PHE A 67 -1.42 -4.58 -1.56
CA PHE A 67 -2.51 -4.05 -0.74
C PHE A 67 -2.08 -2.78 0.00
N LYS A 68 -0.87 -2.76 0.56
CA LYS A 68 -0.32 -1.58 1.25
C LYS A 68 -0.08 -0.42 0.28
N GLU A 69 0.50 -0.70 -0.89
CA GLU A 69 0.72 0.28 -1.94
C GLU A 69 -0.60 0.90 -2.39
N GLY A 70 -1.60 0.08 -2.76
CA GLY A 70 -2.91 0.56 -3.18
C GLY A 70 -3.66 1.33 -2.09
N LEU A 71 -3.55 0.92 -0.82
CA LEU A 71 -4.13 1.68 0.29
C LEU A 71 -3.45 3.04 0.48
N MET A 72 -2.12 3.09 0.36
CA MET A 72 -1.35 4.33 0.50
C MET A 72 -1.65 5.30 -0.66
N GLU A 73 -1.69 4.80 -1.89
CA GLU A 73 -2.06 5.57 -3.08
C GLU A 73 -3.48 6.14 -2.94
N GLY A 74 -4.47 5.30 -2.61
CA GLY A 74 -5.85 5.75 -2.45
C GLY A 74 -6.03 6.79 -1.33
N LEU A 75 -5.31 6.66 -0.20
CA LEU A 75 -5.33 7.66 0.86
C LEU A 75 -4.68 8.99 0.43
N MET A 76 -3.59 8.92 -0.33
CA MET A 76 -2.90 10.10 -0.82
C MET A 76 -3.73 10.85 -1.86
N GLU A 77 -4.27 10.14 -2.84
CA GLU A 77 -5.15 10.70 -3.87
C GLU A 77 -6.40 11.32 -3.25
N GLY A 78 -7.12 10.58 -2.41
CA GLY A 78 -8.33 11.09 -1.76
C GLY A 78 -8.08 12.31 -0.86
N ARG A 79 -6.91 12.38 -0.22
CA ARG A 79 -6.53 13.56 0.57
C ARG A 79 -6.24 14.78 -0.30
N ILE A 80 -5.58 14.58 -1.45
CA ILE A 80 -5.26 15.67 -2.38
C ILE A 80 -6.54 16.19 -3.03
N GLU A 81 -7.37 15.30 -3.56
CA GLU A 81 -8.64 15.63 -4.19
C GLU A 81 -9.57 16.36 -3.21
N GLY A 82 -9.81 15.76 -2.04
CA GLY A 82 -10.69 16.38 -1.03
C GLY A 82 -10.18 17.73 -0.52
N ARG A 83 -8.86 17.93 -0.45
CA ARG A 83 -8.27 19.24 -0.10
C ARG A 83 -8.50 20.27 -1.19
N ASN A 84 -8.30 19.91 -2.45
CA ASN A 84 -8.47 20.81 -3.59
C ASN A 84 -9.94 21.20 -3.76
N GLU A 85 -10.84 20.22 -3.74
CA GLU A 85 -12.28 20.47 -3.79
C GLU A 85 -12.76 21.33 -2.62
N GLY A 86 -12.32 21.01 -1.39
CA GLY A 86 -12.67 21.80 -0.21
C GLY A 86 -12.18 23.24 -0.28
N MET A 87 -10.98 23.47 -0.83
CA MET A 87 -10.44 24.81 -1.04
C MET A 87 -11.26 25.59 -2.09
N ALA A 88 -11.54 24.99 -3.24
CA ALA A 88 -12.31 25.63 -4.30
C ALA A 88 -13.75 25.97 -3.85
N LEU A 89 -14.43 25.03 -3.19
CA LEU A 89 -15.77 25.26 -2.61
C LEU A 89 -15.75 26.34 -1.53
N GLY A 90 -14.70 26.37 -0.70
CA GLY A 90 -14.50 27.38 0.32
C GLY A 90 -14.29 28.77 -0.26
N GLU A 91 -13.43 28.90 -1.28
CA GLU A 91 -13.19 30.15 -2.00
C GLU A 91 -14.47 30.66 -2.65
N GLU A 92 -15.21 29.81 -3.36
CA GLU A 92 -16.48 30.17 -3.99
C GLU A 92 -17.51 30.66 -2.96
N LYS A 93 -17.69 29.90 -1.87
CA LYS A 93 -18.61 30.27 -0.79
C LYS A 93 -18.22 31.62 -0.18
N ASN A 94 -16.93 31.85 0.05
CA ASN A 94 -16.43 33.11 0.60
C ASN A 94 -16.65 34.28 -0.35
N ARG A 95 -16.45 34.11 -1.66
CA ARG A 95 -16.72 35.15 -2.68
C ARG A 95 -18.20 35.52 -2.70
N ARG A 96 -19.10 34.53 -2.69
CA ARG A 96 -20.55 34.74 -2.63
C ARG A 96 -21.02 35.39 -1.33
N GLU A 97 -20.50 34.96 -0.19
CA GLU A 97 -20.85 35.55 1.11
C GLU A 97 -20.36 37.00 1.22
N THR A 98 -19.16 37.29 0.73
CA THR A 98 -18.61 38.64 0.66
C THR A 98 -19.48 39.54 -0.22
N ALA A 99 -19.83 39.08 -1.43
CA ALA A 99 -20.70 39.83 -2.34
C ALA A 99 -22.08 40.11 -1.72
N ARG A 100 -22.68 39.12 -1.04
CA ARG A 100 -23.96 39.29 -0.35
C ARG A 100 -23.89 40.37 0.73
N ARG A 101 -22.84 40.37 1.56
CA ARG A 101 -22.65 41.41 2.60
C ARG A 101 -22.43 42.78 1.98
N MET A 102 -21.62 42.89 0.94
CA MET A 102 -21.41 44.17 0.24
C MET A 102 -22.70 44.72 -0.38
N LYS A 103 -23.55 43.84 -0.94
CA LYS A 103 -24.87 44.21 -1.46
C LYS A 103 -25.80 44.72 -0.36
N GLN A 104 -25.78 44.11 0.83
CA GLN A 104 -26.52 44.57 2.01
C GLN A 104 -26.06 45.96 2.48
N GLU A 105 -24.77 46.24 2.37
CA GLU A 105 -24.16 47.56 2.66
C GLU A 105 -24.35 48.58 1.51
N LEU A 106 -25.19 48.28 0.51
CA LEU A 106 -25.49 49.14 -0.65
C LEU A 106 -24.27 49.52 -1.49
N VAL A 107 -23.21 48.68 -1.48
CA VAL A 107 -22.06 48.85 -2.37
C VAL A 107 -22.51 48.61 -3.82
N SER A 108 -22.01 49.43 -4.76
CA SER A 108 -22.41 49.31 -6.16
C SER A 108 -21.99 47.97 -6.78
N ILE A 109 -22.84 47.44 -7.68
CA ILE A 109 -22.60 46.17 -8.36
C ILE A 109 -21.24 46.15 -9.07
N ASP A 110 -20.84 47.25 -9.72
CA ASP A 110 -19.55 47.36 -10.41
C ASP A 110 -18.33 47.28 -9.46
N ILE A 111 -18.49 47.69 -8.19
CA ILE A 111 -17.44 47.50 -7.17
C ILE A 111 -17.43 46.05 -6.70
N ILE A 112 -18.60 45.47 -6.44
CA ILE A 112 -18.72 44.06 -6.00
C ILE A 112 -18.11 43.13 -7.04
N MET A 113 -18.45 43.28 -8.33
CA MET A 113 -17.87 42.50 -9.43
C MET A 113 -16.34 42.55 -9.45
N ARG A 114 -15.75 43.73 -9.29
CA ARG A 114 -14.28 43.89 -9.30
C ARG A 114 -13.60 43.25 -8.09
N VAL A 115 -14.27 43.22 -6.94
CA VAL A 115 -13.70 42.69 -5.69
C VAL A 115 -13.87 41.18 -5.56
N THR A 116 -15.03 40.65 -5.93
CA THR A 116 -15.36 39.22 -5.76
C THR A 116 -15.14 38.40 -7.04
N GLY A 117 -14.98 39.05 -8.19
CA GLY A 117 -14.85 38.39 -9.48
C GLY A 117 -16.10 37.62 -9.92
N LEU A 118 -17.25 37.91 -9.30
CA LEU A 118 -18.55 37.37 -9.71
C LEU A 118 -19.11 38.20 -10.86
N SER A 119 -19.92 37.56 -11.71
CA SER A 119 -20.65 38.23 -12.78
C SER A 119 -21.76 39.11 -12.21
N ARG A 120 -22.28 40.02 -13.04
CA ARG A 120 -23.42 40.86 -12.66
C ARG A 120 -24.63 40.02 -12.30
N GLU A 121 -24.92 39.01 -13.12
CA GLU A 121 -26.03 38.08 -12.96
C GLU A 121 -25.91 37.32 -11.64
N GLU A 122 -24.72 36.77 -11.34
CA GLU A 122 -24.46 36.06 -10.08
C GLU A 122 -24.70 36.94 -8.85
N ILE A 123 -24.35 38.24 -8.92
CA ILE A 123 -24.55 39.21 -7.83
C ILE A 123 -26.01 39.63 -7.72
N GLU A 124 -26.72 39.77 -8.84
CA GLU A 124 -28.14 40.11 -8.85
C GLU A 124 -28.98 38.99 -8.22
N GLU A 125 -28.59 37.73 -8.42
CA GLU A 125 -29.21 36.53 -7.85
C GLU A 125 -28.90 36.26 -6.36
N LEU A 126 -27.91 36.94 -5.76
CA LEU A 126 -27.49 36.76 -4.35
C LEU A 126 -28.40 37.41 -3.30
#